data_AF-A0A923BZG1-F1
#
_entry.id   AF-A0A923BZG1-F1
#
_cell.length_a   1.000
_cell.length_b   1.000
_cell.length_c   1.000
_cell.angle_alpha   90.00
_cell.angle_beta   90.00
_cell.angle_gamma   90.00
#
_symmetry.space_group_name_H-M   'P 1'
#
loop_
_entity.id
_entity.type
_entity.pdbx_description
1 polymer ?
#
loop_
_entity_poly.entity_id
_entity_poly.type
_entity_poly.pdbx_seq_one_letter_code
_entity_poly.pdbx_strand_id
1 'polypeptide(L)'
;MLCALALMPAAAQAAGAERAALEAGCGAGDGEACLTLGHIFARDEDAERALALYREACALESGAGCHAAGALLYAGRGAAADIPGAVDLFAQGCGLGDGDACLRLAGELEFPDFGEPDSEGALAAYTRACEAGKPEGCERAGIEAAPAPVEAAGAPVAPADADKDAAVIVTAYTLPAEDEAPARGGPSFAAEALPDLDFGAAIAGPDDLAEGEEMTAADEAAGDVQPSEEDLALAEERRGMADACGRGDLEACEIFAAWLRDGTGGEADPVRARRIFSVICTEGSVKGCYELAWMMYDAGQEAEASPLELSRARFLFSETCKAGVIEACLQAGDLRREGIGGRVDEAGAGRLYAVACDGGLEPACTLAASMALPLKETATPEEADNEAAAPSEDDLAADEAEATESDPVSG
;
A
#
# COMPACT_ATOMS: atom_id res chain seq x y z
N MET A 1 -39.17 34.09 -17.51
CA MET A 1 -38.83 33.34 -16.29
C MET A 1 -39.56 32.01 -16.33
N LEU A 2 -38.98 31.03 -17.03
CA LEU A 2 -39.44 29.64 -16.98
C LEU A 2 -38.30 28.86 -16.34
N CYS A 3 -38.64 28.19 -15.22
CA CYS A 3 -37.73 27.39 -14.41
C CYS A 3 -37.05 26.33 -15.27
N ALA A 4 -35.74 26.42 -15.41
CA ALA A 4 -34.90 25.28 -15.71
C ALA A 4 -34.83 24.41 -14.44
N LEU A 5 -35.84 23.57 -14.23
CA LEU A 5 -35.74 22.45 -13.30
C LEU A 5 -34.73 21.48 -13.92
N ALA A 6 -33.52 21.46 -13.36
CA ALA A 6 -32.48 20.52 -13.70
C ALA A 6 -33.02 19.09 -13.49
N LEU A 7 -33.26 18.39 -14.59
CA LEU A 7 -33.44 16.95 -14.60
C LEU A 7 -32.06 16.34 -14.37
N MET A 8 -31.73 16.05 -13.12
CA MET A 8 -30.64 15.13 -12.80
C MET A 8 -30.90 13.80 -13.53
N PRO A 9 -29.90 13.17 -14.15
CA PRO A 9 -30.08 11.88 -14.78
C PRO A 9 -30.56 10.86 -13.73
N ALA A 10 -31.54 10.02 -14.09
CA ALA A 10 -32.17 9.07 -13.18
C ALA A 10 -31.16 8.15 -12.45
N ALA A 11 -30.00 7.88 -13.07
CA ALA A 11 -28.89 7.13 -12.47
C ALA A 11 -28.26 7.83 -11.25
N ALA A 12 -28.03 9.15 -11.32
CA ALA A 12 -27.50 9.93 -10.20
C ALA A 12 -28.50 10.01 -9.02
N GLN A 13 -29.79 9.99 -9.34
CA GLN A 13 -30.85 9.96 -8.34
C GLN A 13 -30.98 8.60 -7.64
N ALA A 14 -30.74 7.50 -8.38
CA ALA A 14 -30.72 6.15 -7.84
C ALA A 14 -29.50 5.90 -6.93
N ALA A 15 -28.30 6.31 -7.36
CA ALA A 15 -27.08 6.21 -6.56
C ALA A 15 -27.17 6.99 -5.23
N GLY A 16 -27.83 8.15 -5.24
CA GLY A 16 -28.06 8.93 -4.02
C GLY A 16 -29.05 8.27 -3.04
N ALA A 17 -30.07 7.57 -3.54
CA ALA A 17 -31.04 6.86 -2.70
C ALA A 17 -30.44 5.59 -2.08
N GLU A 18 -29.59 4.88 -2.82
CA GLU A 18 -28.87 3.70 -2.34
C GLU A 18 -27.90 4.04 -1.22
N ARG A 19 -27.09 5.11 -1.39
CA ARG A 19 -26.18 5.61 -0.36
C ARG A 19 -26.91 5.98 0.95
N ALA A 20 -28.05 6.66 0.84
CA ALA A 20 -28.86 7.02 2.00
C ALA A 20 -29.44 5.80 2.74
N ALA A 21 -29.78 4.74 2.01
CA ALA A 21 -30.24 3.49 2.62
C ALA A 21 -29.09 2.77 3.35
N LEU A 22 -27.90 2.73 2.76
CA LEU A 22 -26.70 2.18 3.39
C LEU A 22 -26.28 2.95 4.64
N GLU A 23 -26.34 4.28 4.61
CA GLU A 23 -26.08 5.14 5.78
C GLU A 23 -27.05 4.83 6.94
N ALA A 24 -28.35 4.68 6.62
CA ALA A 24 -29.35 4.33 7.62
C ALA A 24 -29.15 2.90 8.17
N GLY A 25 -28.79 1.95 7.30
CA GLY A 25 -28.49 0.57 7.70
C GLY A 25 -27.28 0.48 8.61
N CYS A 26 -26.17 1.14 8.23
CA CYS A 26 -24.97 1.20 9.03
C CYS A 26 -25.24 1.84 10.40
N GLY A 27 -25.94 2.99 10.43
CA GLY A 27 -26.36 3.63 11.69
C GLY A 27 -27.34 2.81 12.54
N ALA A 28 -27.95 1.76 11.98
CA ALA A 28 -28.79 0.80 12.69
C ALA A 28 -28.03 -0.45 13.18
N GLY A 29 -26.71 -0.53 12.94
CA GLY A 29 -25.85 -1.65 13.33
C GLY A 29 -25.77 -2.78 12.31
N ASP A 30 -26.10 -2.53 11.03
CA ASP A 30 -25.88 -3.48 9.95
C ASP A 30 -24.43 -3.39 9.44
N GLY A 31 -23.60 -4.38 9.81
CA GLY A 31 -22.19 -4.42 9.45
C GLY A 31 -21.94 -4.52 7.95
N GLU A 32 -22.82 -5.18 7.19
CA GLU A 32 -22.70 -5.30 5.73
C GLU A 32 -23.04 -3.98 5.03
N ALA A 33 -24.01 -3.24 5.58
CA ALA A 33 -24.31 -1.89 5.11
C ALA A 33 -23.12 -0.95 5.34
N CYS A 34 -22.46 -1.03 6.51
CA CYS A 34 -21.23 -0.27 6.79
C CYS A 34 -20.09 -0.66 5.84
N LEU A 35 -19.89 -1.96 5.58
CA LEU A 35 -18.87 -2.46 4.67
C LEU A 35 -19.09 -1.93 3.24
N THR A 36 -20.31 -2.10 2.72
CA THR A 36 -20.68 -1.66 1.37
C THR A 36 -20.53 -0.14 1.23
N LEU A 37 -20.95 0.63 2.24
CA LEU A 37 -20.77 2.07 2.26
C LEU A 37 -19.28 2.45 2.26
N GLY A 38 -18.46 1.72 3.03
CA GLY A 38 -17.01 1.88 3.04
C GLY A 38 -16.39 1.70 1.65
N HIS A 39 -16.84 0.69 0.88
CA HIS A 39 -16.39 0.48 -0.50
C HIS A 39 -16.78 1.62 -1.44
N ILE A 40 -17.94 2.26 -1.24
CA ILE A 40 -18.33 3.45 -2.01
C ILE A 40 -17.36 4.60 -1.71
N PHE A 41 -17.12 4.92 -0.44
CA PHE A 41 -16.18 5.99 -0.08
C PHE A 41 -14.75 5.69 -0.53
N ALA A 42 -14.32 4.43 -0.50
CA ALA A 42 -13.00 4.04 -0.96
C ALA A 42 -12.81 4.24 -2.48
N ARG A 43 -13.87 4.02 -3.27
CA ARG A 43 -13.92 4.32 -4.72
C ARG A 43 -13.98 5.81 -5.01
N ASP A 44 -14.69 6.57 -4.18
CA ASP A 44 -14.73 8.04 -4.21
C ASP A 44 -13.41 8.70 -3.74
N GLU A 45 -12.34 7.92 -3.56
CA GLU A 45 -11.02 8.33 -3.03
C GLU A 45 -11.04 8.93 -1.61
N ASP A 46 -12.15 8.77 -0.88
CA ASP A 46 -12.32 9.20 0.50
C ASP A 46 -11.94 8.08 1.48
N ALA A 47 -10.64 7.81 1.55
CA ALA A 47 -10.10 6.72 2.35
C ALA A 47 -10.30 6.95 3.87
N GLU A 48 -10.38 8.20 4.34
CA GLU A 48 -10.61 8.50 5.76
C GLU A 48 -12.00 8.02 6.21
N ARG A 49 -13.03 8.33 5.43
CA ARG A 49 -14.39 7.85 5.72
C ARG A 49 -14.53 6.35 5.48
N ALA A 50 -13.89 5.81 4.45
CA ALA A 50 -13.86 4.37 4.21
C ALA A 50 -13.27 3.62 5.42
N LEU A 51 -12.15 4.10 5.97
CA LEU A 51 -11.52 3.50 7.15
C LEU A 51 -12.44 3.55 8.38
N ALA A 52 -13.15 4.66 8.60
CA ALA A 52 -14.10 4.76 9.70
C ALA A 52 -15.23 3.72 9.58
N LEU A 53 -15.80 3.58 8.38
CA LEU A 53 -16.89 2.64 8.10
C LEU A 53 -16.46 1.18 8.18
N TYR A 54 -15.27 0.83 7.69
CA TYR A 54 -14.74 -0.53 7.82
C TYR A 54 -14.45 -0.91 9.28
N ARG A 55 -13.95 0.03 10.09
CA ARG A 55 -13.79 -0.18 11.53
C ARG A 55 -15.13 -0.41 12.23
N GLU A 56 -16.17 0.30 11.82
CA GLU A 56 -17.53 0.09 12.33
C GLU A 56 -18.08 -1.28 11.91
N ALA A 57 -17.92 -1.67 10.64
CA ALA A 57 -18.26 -3.02 10.16
C ALA A 57 -17.53 -4.11 10.96
N CYS A 58 -16.22 -3.93 11.21
CA CYS A 58 -15.43 -4.86 12.02
C CYS A 58 -15.94 -4.95 13.47
N ALA A 59 -16.31 -3.82 14.08
CA ALA A 59 -16.91 -3.78 15.42
C ALA A 59 -18.29 -4.47 15.47
N LEU A 60 -18.97 -4.57 14.34
CA LEU A 60 -20.22 -5.31 14.13
C LEU A 60 -19.98 -6.77 13.68
N GLU A 61 -18.80 -7.33 13.96
CA GLU A 61 -18.40 -8.71 13.66
C GLU A 61 -18.34 -9.07 12.17
N SER A 62 -18.22 -8.07 11.27
CA SER A 62 -17.91 -8.34 9.85
C SER A 62 -16.41 -8.63 9.68
N GLY A 63 -16.08 -9.89 9.36
CA GLY A 63 -14.71 -10.31 9.07
C GLY A 63 -14.09 -9.56 7.88
N ALA A 64 -14.86 -9.35 6.82
CA ALA A 64 -14.48 -8.56 5.65
C ALA A 64 -14.29 -7.06 6.00
N GLY A 65 -15.07 -6.53 6.96
CA GLY A 65 -14.85 -5.20 7.53
C GLY A 65 -13.50 -5.07 8.24
N CYS A 66 -13.14 -6.07 9.06
CA CYS A 66 -11.83 -6.10 9.72
C CYS A 66 -10.69 -6.20 8.70
N HIS A 67 -10.86 -7.04 7.68
CA HIS A 67 -9.92 -7.16 6.58
C HIS A 67 -9.70 -5.83 5.85
N ALA A 68 -10.78 -5.16 5.42
CA ALA A 68 -10.70 -3.91 4.68
C ALA A 68 -10.13 -2.76 5.53
N ALA A 69 -10.49 -2.68 6.81
CA ALA A 69 -9.92 -1.71 7.75
C ALA A 69 -8.41 -1.96 7.95
N GLY A 70 -8.02 -3.22 8.14
CA GLY A 70 -6.63 -3.63 8.26
C GLY A 70 -5.84 -3.26 7.01
N ALA A 71 -6.37 -3.51 5.82
CA ALA A 71 -5.71 -3.18 4.56
C ALA A 71 -5.49 -1.67 4.38
N LEU A 72 -6.47 -0.83 4.75
CA LEU A 72 -6.30 0.63 4.71
C LEU A 72 -5.24 1.12 5.70
N LEU A 73 -5.22 0.60 6.93
CA LEU A 73 -4.20 0.94 7.92
C LEU A 73 -2.82 0.45 7.53
N TYR A 74 -2.75 -0.75 6.95
CA TYR A 74 -1.51 -1.32 6.48
C TYR A 74 -0.92 -0.48 5.35
N ALA A 75 -1.76 -0.09 4.38
CA ALA A 75 -1.35 0.72 3.25
C ALA A 75 -1.13 2.20 3.58
N GLY A 76 -1.41 2.63 4.82
CA GLY A 76 -1.45 4.04 5.19
C GLY A 76 -2.39 4.81 4.27
N ARG A 77 -3.66 4.42 4.18
CA ARG A 77 -4.70 5.12 3.41
C ARG A 77 -5.82 5.54 4.35
N GLY A 78 -6.16 6.83 4.32
CA GLY A 78 -7.16 7.41 5.22
C GLY A 78 -6.68 7.62 6.66
N ALA A 79 -5.47 7.13 6.98
CA ALA A 79 -4.73 7.43 8.20
C ALA A 79 -3.25 7.06 7.96
N ALA A 80 -2.34 7.59 8.79
CA ALA A 80 -0.95 7.14 8.80
C ALA A 80 -0.87 5.61 9.00
N ALA A 81 0.13 4.98 8.40
CA ALA A 81 0.27 3.53 8.47
C ALA A 81 0.43 3.04 9.92
N ASP A 82 -0.35 2.02 10.28
CA ASP A 82 -0.26 1.33 11.57
C ASP A 82 -0.24 -0.17 11.34
N ILE A 83 0.94 -0.70 11.01
CA ILE A 83 1.11 -2.10 10.63
C ILE A 83 0.72 -3.06 11.77
N PRO A 84 1.16 -2.86 13.03
CA PRO A 84 0.71 -3.74 14.12
C PRO A 84 -0.81 -3.69 14.33
N GLY A 85 -1.42 -2.50 14.28
CA GLY A 85 -2.87 -2.38 14.36
C GLY A 85 -3.60 -3.05 13.18
N ALA A 86 -3.01 -3.04 11.99
CA ALA A 86 -3.53 -3.78 10.85
C ALA A 86 -3.43 -5.30 11.03
N VAL A 87 -2.31 -5.80 11.55
CA VAL A 87 -2.14 -7.24 11.87
C VAL A 87 -3.16 -7.69 12.91
N ASP A 88 -3.45 -6.87 13.93
CA ASP A 88 -4.51 -7.16 14.90
C ASP A 88 -5.89 -7.26 14.24
N LEU A 89 -6.20 -6.36 13.29
CA LEU A 89 -7.44 -6.41 12.52
C LEU A 89 -7.51 -7.63 11.59
N PHE A 90 -6.41 -8.01 10.93
CA PHE A 90 -6.36 -9.24 10.14
C PHE A 90 -6.54 -10.48 11.00
N ALA A 91 -5.95 -10.50 12.20
CA ALA A 91 -6.16 -11.59 13.15
C ALA A 91 -7.62 -11.68 13.62
N GLN A 92 -8.27 -10.55 13.88
CA GLN A 92 -9.69 -10.50 14.19
C GLN A 92 -10.54 -10.99 13.02
N GLY A 93 -10.33 -10.48 11.81
CA GLY A 93 -11.05 -10.89 10.60
C GLY A 93 -10.89 -12.38 10.31
N CYS A 94 -9.67 -12.91 10.44
CA CYS A 94 -9.40 -14.34 10.31
C CYS A 94 -10.12 -15.18 11.38
N GLY A 95 -10.18 -14.68 12.62
CA GLY A 95 -10.96 -15.29 13.70
C GLY A 95 -12.47 -15.31 13.43
N LEU A 96 -12.96 -14.38 12.61
CA LEU A 96 -14.35 -14.31 12.13
C LEU A 96 -14.61 -15.15 10.86
N GLY A 97 -13.59 -15.85 10.36
CA GLY A 97 -13.70 -16.73 9.19
C GLY A 97 -13.49 -16.04 7.85
N ASP A 98 -13.02 -14.80 7.82
CA ASP A 98 -12.66 -14.13 6.57
C ASP A 98 -11.36 -14.71 6.01
N GLY A 99 -11.47 -15.39 4.87
CA GLY A 99 -10.34 -16.10 4.27
C GLY A 99 -9.24 -15.17 3.78
N ASP A 100 -9.58 -13.97 3.29
CA ASP A 100 -8.58 -13.01 2.81
C ASP A 100 -7.81 -12.38 3.98
N ALA A 101 -8.48 -12.07 5.10
CA ALA A 101 -7.83 -11.69 6.35
C ALA A 101 -6.88 -12.78 6.85
N CYS A 102 -7.26 -14.06 6.74
CA CYS A 102 -6.37 -15.16 7.11
C CYS A 102 -5.13 -15.22 6.19
N LEU A 103 -5.29 -15.06 4.87
CA LEU A 103 -4.15 -14.99 3.95
C LEU A 103 -3.24 -13.81 4.28
N ARG A 104 -3.83 -12.65 4.58
CA ARG A 104 -3.07 -11.45 4.90
C ARG A 104 -2.32 -11.61 6.20
N LEU A 105 -2.96 -12.10 7.25
CA LEU A 105 -2.30 -12.45 8.51
C LEU A 105 -1.15 -13.44 8.28
N ALA A 106 -1.38 -14.50 7.50
CA ALA A 106 -0.37 -15.52 7.26
C ALA A 106 0.89 -14.93 6.61
N GLY A 107 0.72 -14.05 5.60
CA GLY A 107 1.82 -13.33 4.98
C GLY A 107 2.57 -12.42 5.96
N GLU A 108 1.86 -11.73 6.86
CA GLU A 108 2.48 -10.89 7.88
C GLU A 108 3.21 -11.66 8.98
N LEU A 109 2.79 -12.89 9.26
CA LEU A 109 3.50 -13.76 10.21
C LEU A 109 4.71 -14.43 9.55
N GLU A 110 4.62 -14.78 8.27
CA GLU A 110 5.71 -15.40 7.52
C GLU A 110 6.81 -14.40 7.19
N PHE A 111 6.43 -13.21 6.70
CA PHE A 111 7.34 -12.14 6.32
C PHE A 111 6.93 -10.82 7.01
N PRO A 112 7.17 -10.72 8.33
CA PRO A 112 6.72 -9.57 9.11
C PRO A 112 7.48 -8.31 8.75
N ASP A 113 6.70 -7.28 8.45
CA ASP A 113 7.18 -5.90 8.35
C ASP A 113 7.80 -5.40 9.66
N PHE A 114 7.37 -5.93 10.80
CA PHE A 114 7.84 -5.64 12.17
C PHE A 114 7.81 -6.90 13.04
N GLY A 115 8.83 -7.12 13.87
CA GLY A 115 8.91 -8.30 14.75
C GLY A 115 9.64 -9.48 14.12
N GLU A 116 9.64 -10.64 14.80
CA GLU A 116 10.28 -11.86 14.30
C GLU A 116 9.27 -12.72 13.52
N PRO A 117 9.70 -13.43 12.45
CA PRO A 117 8.84 -14.36 11.74
C PRO A 117 8.24 -15.43 12.67
N ASP A 118 6.94 -15.66 12.53
CA ASP A 118 6.21 -16.72 13.21
C ASP A 118 5.70 -17.72 12.18
N SER A 119 6.57 -18.66 11.79
CA SER A 119 6.22 -19.68 10.80
C SER A 119 5.12 -20.62 11.27
N GLU A 120 4.98 -20.87 12.58
CA GLU A 120 3.93 -21.72 13.13
C GLU A 120 2.57 -21.03 13.06
N GLY A 121 2.51 -19.75 13.47
CA GLY A 121 1.34 -18.91 13.34
C GLY A 121 0.94 -18.69 11.88
N ALA A 122 1.90 -18.47 10.98
CA ALA A 122 1.65 -18.35 9.55
C ALA A 122 0.98 -19.60 8.97
N LEU A 123 1.52 -20.79 9.28
CA LEU A 123 0.93 -22.06 8.83
C LEU A 123 -0.49 -22.27 9.38
N ALA A 124 -0.73 -21.89 10.64
CA ALA A 124 -2.06 -21.93 11.22
C ALA A 124 -3.05 -20.99 10.51
N ALA A 125 -2.61 -19.78 10.15
CA ALA A 125 -3.42 -18.82 9.40
C ALA A 125 -3.69 -19.30 7.96
N TYR A 126 -2.71 -19.87 7.26
CA TYR A 126 -2.90 -20.50 5.94
C TYR A 126 -3.90 -21.67 5.99
N THR A 127 -3.83 -22.48 7.04
CA THR A 127 -4.78 -23.58 7.25
C THR A 127 -6.22 -23.05 7.38
N ARG A 128 -6.43 -21.97 8.16
CA ARG A 128 -7.75 -21.33 8.26
C ARG A 128 -8.22 -20.70 6.95
N ALA A 129 -7.31 -20.08 6.19
CA ALA A 129 -7.64 -19.58 4.86
C ALA A 129 -8.12 -20.72 3.93
N CYS A 130 -7.46 -21.88 3.99
CA CYS A 130 -7.88 -23.08 3.26
C CYS A 130 -9.29 -23.56 3.71
N GLU A 131 -9.55 -23.61 5.01
CA GLU A 131 -10.87 -23.95 5.57
C GLU A 131 -11.96 -22.96 5.14
N ALA A 132 -11.60 -21.68 4.97
CA ALA A 132 -12.46 -20.62 4.44
C ALA A 132 -12.60 -20.66 2.89
N GLY A 133 -12.00 -21.65 2.22
CA GLY A 133 -12.14 -21.88 0.78
C GLY A 133 -11.15 -21.11 -0.09
N LYS A 134 -10.05 -20.59 0.47
CA LYS A 134 -8.98 -19.91 -0.29
C LYS A 134 -7.94 -20.92 -0.79
N PRO A 135 -7.83 -21.16 -2.12
CA PRO A 135 -6.88 -22.13 -2.68
C PRO A 135 -5.43 -21.87 -2.29
N GLU A 136 -5.03 -20.59 -2.20
CA GLU A 136 -3.69 -20.15 -1.84
C GLU A 136 -3.32 -20.60 -0.42
N GLY A 137 -4.30 -20.58 0.48
CA GLY A 137 -4.14 -21.08 1.84
C GLY A 137 -3.86 -22.57 1.86
N CYS A 138 -4.53 -23.35 1.00
CA CYS A 138 -4.31 -24.79 0.90
C CYS A 138 -2.92 -25.11 0.34
N GLU A 139 -2.48 -24.40 -0.70
CA GLU A 139 -1.15 -24.54 -1.28
C GLU A 139 -0.06 -24.27 -0.24
N ARG A 140 -0.12 -23.10 0.42
CA ARG A 140 0.85 -22.69 1.44
C ARG A 140 0.82 -23.57 2.69
N ALA A 141 -0.33 -24.14 3.03
CA ALA A 141 -0.46 -25.10 4.12
C ALA A 141 -0.02 -26.53 3.74
N GLY A 142 0.29 -26.80 2.47
CA GLY A 142 0.62 -28.15 1.98
C GLY A 142 -0.57 -29.12 2.05
N ILE A 143 -1.80 -28.60 1.96
CA ILE A 143 -3.04 -29.36 1.99
C ILE A 143 -3.46 -29.61 0.54
N GLU A 144 -3.48 -30.88 0.11
CA GLU A 144 -4.12 -31.26 -1.15
C GLU A 144 -5.63 -30.96 -1.03
N ALA A 145 -6.08 -29.88 -1.67
CA ALA A 145 -7.46 -29.46 -1.61
C ALA A 145 -8.37 -30.55 -2.22
N ALA A 146 -9.14 -31.24 -1.37
CA ALA A 146 -10.35 -31.91 -1.84
C ALA A 146 -11.37 -30.81 -2.19
N PRO A 147 -12.14 -30.94 -3.30
CA PRO A 147 -13.15 -29.94 -3.63
C PRO A 147 -14.10 -29.79 -2.44
N ALA A 148 -14.15 -28.59 -1.87
CA ALA A 148 -14.94 -28.33 -0.67
C ALA A 148 -16.38 -28.82 -0.88
N PRO A 149 -16.96 -29.60 0.04
CA PRO A 149 -18.39 -29.85 0.01
C PRO A 149 -19.09 -28.53 0.35
N VAL A 150 -19.77 -27.99 -0.65
CA VAL A 150 -20.63 -26.82 -0.54
C VAL A 150 -21.85 -27.22 0.30
N GLU A 151 -21.76 -27.23 1.63
CA GLU A 151 -22.94 -27.17 2.50
C GLU A 151 -22.62 -26.84 3.97
N ALA A 152 -23.21 -25.71 4.40
CA ALA A 152 -23.69 -25.38 5.75
C ALA A 152 -22.70 -24.87 6.82
N ALA A 153 -22.29 -23.61 6.66
CA ALA A 153 -22.54 -22.56 7.66
C ALA A 153 -23.05 -21.34 6.91
N GLY A 154 -24.05 -20.64 7.45
CA GLY A 154 -24.83 -19.60 6.76
C GLY A 154 -24.05 -18.35 6.37
N ALA A 155 -23.17 -18.45 5.37
CA ALA A 155 -22.72 -17.32 4.58
C ALA A 155 -23.89 -16.82 3.73
N PRO A 156 -24.13 -15.50 3.62
CA PRO A 156 -25.05 -14.99 2.63
C PRO A 156 -24.56 -15.46 1.26
N VAL A 157 -25.44 -16.17 0.54
CA VAL A 157 -25.24 -16.51 -0.86
C VAL A 157 -25.12 -15.20 -1.61
N ALA A 158 -23.90 -14.84 -1.99
CA ALA A 158 -23.67 -13.76 -2.94
C ALA A 158 -24.48 -14.08 -4.21
N PRO A 159 -25.33 -13.17 -4.71
CA PRO A 159 -26.05 -13.40 -5.94
C PRO A 159 -25.05 -13.69 -7.07
N ALA A 160 -25.45 -14.51 -8.04
CA ALA A 160 -24.66 -14.84 -9.24
C ALA A 160 -24.41 -13.63 -10.18
N ASP A 161 -24.74 -12.42 -9.70
CA ASP A 161 -24.49 -11.11 -10.31
C ASP A 161 -23.66 -10.23 -9.35
N ALA A 162 -22.84 -10.83 -8.47
CA ALA A 162 -21.95 -10.10 -7.57
C ALA A 162 -21.07 -9.16 -8.41
N ASP A 163 -21.31 -7.88 -8.15
CA ASP A 163 -20.78 -6.75 -8.86
C ASP A 163 -19.26 -6.83 -8.90
N LYS A 164 -18.71 -6.90 -10.11
CA LYS A 164 -17.25 -6.92 -10.35
C LYS A 164 -16.60 -5.61 -9.92
N ASP A 165 -17.43 -4.62 -9.57
CA ASP A 165 -17.09 -3.25 -9.21
C ASP A 165 -16.74 -3.07 -7.71
N ALA A 166 -16.80 -4.12 -6.89
CA ALA A 166 -16.43 -4.07 -5.47
C ALA A 166 -15.05 -4.71 -5.15
N ALA A 167 -14.39 -5.32 -6.14
CA ALA A 167 -13.10 -5.97 -5.98
C ALA A 167 -11.93 -4.97 -6.10
N VAL A 168 -11.93 -3.90 -5.28
CA VAL A 168 -10.81 -2.97 -5.24
C VAL A 168 -10.45 -2.74 -3.78
N ILE A 169 -9.21 -3.13 -3.44
CA ILE A 169 -8.37 -2.83 -2.25
C ILE A 169 -7.86 -4.05 -1.49
N VAL A 170 -8.38 -5.27 -1.70
CA VAL A 170 -8.09 -6.36 -0.74
C VAL A 170 -7.65 -7.70 -1.29
N THR A 171 -6.97 -7.74 -2.43
CA THR A 171 -6.29 -8.97 -2.88
C THR A 171 -4.78 -8.83 -2.80
N ALA A 172 -4.18 -9.80 -2.11
CA ALA A 172 -2.74 -10.03 -2.09
C ALA A 172 -2.25 -10.39 -3.51
N TYR A 173 -1.06 -9.91 -3.85
CA TYR A 173 -0.36 -10.30 -5.07
C TYR A 173 0.04 -11.78 -4.98
N THR A 174 -0.62 -12.62 -5.78
CA THR A 174 -0.04 -13.90 -6.20
C THR A 174 0.16 -13.84 -7.71
N LEU A 175 1.41 -14.00 -8.13
CA LEU A 175 1.77 -14.27 -9.53
C LEU A 175 1.13 -15.62 -9.93
N PRO A 176 0.37 -15.71 -11.02
CA PRO A 176 -0.04 -17.02 -11.54
C PRO A 176 1.19 -17.77 -12.06
N ALA A 177 1.24 -19.07 -11.78
CA ALA A 177 2.16 -19.99 -12.44
C ALA A 177 1.97 -19.88 -13.97
N GLU A 178 3.08 -19.96 -14.72
CA GLU A 178 3.18 -19.58 -16.13
C GLU A 178 2.27 -20.35 -17.11
N ASP A 179 1.54 -21.38 -16.65
CA ASP A 179 0.74 -22.28 -17.47
C ASP A 179 -0.79 -22.19 -17.30
N GLU A 180 -1.32 -21.37 -16.38
CA GLU A 180 -2.78 -21.18 -16.23
C GLU A 180 -3.16 -19.70 -16.06
N ALA A 181 -2.95 -18.90 -17.10
CA ALA A 181 -3.55 -17.57 -17.20
C ALA A 181 -5.08 -17.71 -17.39
N PRO A 182 -5.93 -17.18 -16.50
CA PRO A 182 -7.36 -17.11 -16.77
C PRO A 182 -7.58 -16.21 -17.99
N ALA A 183 -8.52 -16.60 -18.84
CA ALA A 183 -8.87 -15.86 -20.05
C ALA A 183 -9.24 -14.41 -19.70
N ARG A 184 -8.32 -13.48 -20.01
CA ARG A 184 -8.48 -12.02 -19.91
C ARG A 184 -9.57 -11.55 -20.89
N GLY A 185 -10.83 -11.70 -20.50
CA GLY A 185 -12.00 -11.47 -21.36
C GLY A 185 -13.19 -10.81 -20.68
N GLY A 186 -12.97 -9.95 -19.67
CA GLY A 186 -13.95 -8.97 -19.21
C GLY A 186 -13.68 -7.59 -19.82
N PRO A 187 -14.65 -6.65 -19.85
CA PRO A 187 -14.36 -5.26 -20.21
C PRO A 187 -13.22 -4.76 -19.31
N SER A 188 -12.19 -4.14 -19.89
CA SER A 188 -11.02 -3.75 -19.12
C SER A 188 -11.39 -2.67 -18.11
N PHE A 189 -11.14 -2.93 -16.84
CA PHE A 189 -11.35 -1.98 -15.74
C PHE A 189 -10.63 -0.64 -15.97
N ALA A 190 -9.53 -0.63 -16.73
CA ALA A 190 -8.82 0.57 -17.17
C ALA A 190 -9.70 1.58 -17.93
N ALA A 191 -10.73 1.13 -18.68
CA ALA A 191 -11.65 2.00 -19.40
C ALA A 191 -12.75 2.58 -18.48
N GLU A 192 -13.09 1.89 -17.39
CA GLU A 192 -14.13 2.30 -16.43
C GLU A 192 -13.57 3.11 -15.25
N ALA A 193 -12.31 2.86 -14.85
CA ALA A 193 -11.61 3.60 -13.78
C ALA A 193 -11.09 4.97 -14.22
N LEU A 194 -11.05 5.24 -15.53
CA LEU A 194 -10.48 6.44 -16.14
C LEU A 194 -11.46 7.15 -17.11
N PRO A 195 -12.74 7.40 -16.73
CA PRO A 195 -13.74 7.93 -17.65
C PRO A 195 -13.49 9.40 -18.06
N ASP A 196 -12.72 10.13 -17.24
CA ASP A 196 -12.35 11.54 -17.48
C ASP A 196 -10.95 11.70 -18.11
N LEU A 197 -10.22 10.60 -18.33
CA LEU A 197 -8.98 10.67 -19.08
C LEU A 197 -9.33 10.74 -20.55
N ASP A 198 -9.44 11.95 -21.06
CA ASP A 198 -9.40 12.18 -22.49
C ASP A 198 -7.99 11.78 -22.98
N PHE A 199 -7.87 10.53 -23.41
CA PHE A 199 -6.65 9.96 -24.01
C PHE A 199 -6.29 10.66 -25.34
N GLY A 200 -7.20 11.47 -25.90
CA GLY A 200 -7.02 12.22 -27.15
C GLY A 200 -6.76 13.72 -27.00
N ALA A 201 -7.34 14.42 -26.01
CA ALA A 201 -7.30 15.89 -25.97
C ALA A 201 -6.08 16.51 -25.28
N ALA A 202 -5.23 15.74 -24.61
CA ALA A 202 -4.04 16.26 -23.94
C ALA A 202 -2.71 15.98 -24.66
N ILE A 203 -2.77 15.55 -25.94
CA ILE A 203 -1.58 15.50 -26.78
C ILE A 203 -1.88 16.39 -27.97
N ALA A 204 -1.59 17.68 -27.83
CA ALA A 204 -1.71 18.69 -28.87
C ALA A 204 -1.32 18.06 -30.21
N GLY A 205 -2.26 17.99 -31.14
CA GLY A 205 -1.95 17.61 -32.50
C GLY A 205 -1.02 18.64 -33.13
N PRO A 206 -0.34 18.31 -34.22
CA PRO A 206 0.29 19.34 -35.06
C PRO A 206 -0.72 20.41 -35.51
N ASP A 207 -2.03 20.08 -35.53
CA ASP A 207 -3.12 21.01 -35.85
C ASP A 207 -3.50 21.94 -34.67
N ASP A 208 -3.30 21.53 -33.40
CA ASP A 208 -3.56 22.39 -32.23
C ASP A 208 -2.42 23.40 -31.96
N LEU A 209 -1.21 23.12 -32.49
CA LEU A 209 -0.11 24.08 -32.55
C LEU A 209 -0.25 25.11 -33.69
N ALA A 210 -1.25 24.94 -34.56
CA ALA A 210 -1.49 25.79 -35.73
C ALA A 210 -2.68 26.75 -35.57
N GLU A 211 -3.60 26.51 -34.63
CA GLU A 211 -4.79 27.34 -34.44
C GLU A 211 -4.99 27.77 -32.98
N GLY A 212 -4.26 28.82 -32.56
CA GLY A 212 -4.41 29.43 -31.23
C GLY A 212 -3.80 30.83 -31.11
N GLU A 213 -4.63 31.84 -31.40
CA GLU A 213 -4.56 33.24 -30.93
C GLU A 213 -3.57 34.22 -31.60
N GLU A 214 -4.02 35.46 -31.79
CA GLU A 214 -3.25 36.56 -32.37
C GLU A 214 -1.95 36.79 -31.58
N MET A 215 -0.81 36.55 -32.25
CA MET A 215 0.54 36.87 -31.77
C MET A 215 0.59 38.25 -31.11
N THR A 216 1.01 38.29 -29.85
CA THR A 216 1.44 39.53 -29.23
C THR A 216 2.94 39.70 -29.41
N ALA A 217 3.42 40.94 -29.46
CA ALA A 217 4.84 41.27 -29.62
C ALA A 217 5.76 40.78 -28.47
N ALA A 218 5.24 39.99 -27.51
CA ALA A 218 6.01 39.34 -26.47
C ALA A 218 6.59 37.98 -26.92
N ASP A 219 5.99 37.32 -27.92
CA ASP A 219 6.43 36.01 -28.43
C ASP A 219 7.67 36.10 -29.33
N GLU A 220 7.97 37.28 -29.90
CA GLU A 220 9.20 37.50 -30.70
C GLU A 220 10.51 37.40 -29.87
N ALA A 221 10.43 37.30 -28.53
CA ALA A 221 11.61 37.22 -27.66
C ALA A 221 11.98 35.79 -27.22
N ALA A 222 11.11 34.80 -27.44
CA ALA A 222 11.41 33.38 -27.22
C ALA A 222 11.50 32.72 -28.60
N GLY A 223 12.72 32.49 -29.08
CA GLY A 223 12.91 31.96 -30.43
C GLY A 223 12.09 30.69 -30.68
N ASP A 224 11.27 30.72 -31.73
CA ASP A 224 10.45 29.61 -32.20
C ASP A 224 11.31 28.36 -32.47
N VAL A 225 11.39 27.46 -31.49
CA VAL A 225 11.90 26.10 -31.73
C VAL A 225 10.73 25.28 -32.26
N GLN A 226 10.62 25.19 -33.58
CA GLN A 226 9.71 24.23 -34.23
C GLN A 226 10.08 22.80 -33.76
N PRO A 227 9.11 21.94 -33.40
CA PRO A 227 9.39 20.57 -32.98
C PRO A 227 10.13 19.82 -34.09
N SER A 228 11.13 19.00 -33.72
CA SER A 228 11.84 18.19 -34.71
C SER A 228 10.94 17.07 -35.25
N GLU A 229 11.30 16.49 -36.41
CA GLU A 229 10.58 15.31 -36.95
C GLU A 229 10.59 14.13 -35.95
N GLU A 230 11.63 14.02 -35.13
CA GLU A 230 11.76 13.02 -34.08
C GLU A 230 10.79 13.29 -32.92
N ASP A 231 10.63 14.55 -32.51
CA ASP A 231 9.67 14.94 -31.46
C ASP A 231 8.22 14.66 -31.89
N LEU A 232 7.90 14.92 -33.16
CA LEU A 232 6.59 14.62 -33.74
C LEU A 232 6.31 13.12 -33.81
N ALA A 233 7.31 12.31 -34.17
CA ALA A 233 7.19 10.86 -34.21
C ALA A 233 6.96 10.27 -32.81
N LEU A 234 7.71 10.75 -31.80
CA LEU A 234 7.52 10.33 -30.40
C LEU A 234 6.15 10.76 -29.86
N ALA A 235 5.64 11.93 -30.25
CA ALA A 235 4.30 12.37 -29.87
C ALA A 235 3.19 11.51 -30.50
N GLU A 236 3.36 11.08 -31.75
CA GLU A 236 2.44 10.15 -32.41
C GLU A 236 2.46 8.77 -31.74
N GLU A 237 3.65 8.26 -31.41
CA GLU A 237 3.80 6.99 -30.69
C GLU A 237 3.15 7.05 -29.31
N ARG A 238 3.32 8.17 -28.58
CA ARG A 238 2.69 8.39 -27.28
C ARG A 238 1.17 8.35 -27.38
N ARG A 239 0.60 8.95 -28.43
CA ARG A 239 -0.84 8.89 -28.70
C ARG A 239 -1.28 7.45 -28.99
N GLY A 240 -0.52 6.70 -29.79
CA GLY A 240 -0.80 5.29 -30.06
C GLY A 240 -0.82 4.44 -28.78
N MET A 241 0.08 4.72 -27.85
CA MET A 241 0.13 4.04 -26.55
C MET A 241 -1.05 4.43 -25.64
N ALA A 242 -1.44 5.71 -25.64
CA ALA A 242 -2.63 6.21 -24.95
C ALA A 242 -3.90 5.50 -25.45
N ASP A 243 -4.06 5.39 -26.76
CA ASP A 243 -5.20 4.72 -27.39
C ASP A 243 -5.25 3.23 -27.05
N ALA A 244 -4.10 2.56 -27.01
CA ALA A 244 -4.02 1.15 -26.62
C ALA A 244 -4.36 0.94 -25.13
N CYS A 245 -3.84 1.81 -24.26
CA CYS A 245 -4.19 1.82 -22.85
C CYS A 245 -5.70 2.04 -22.64
N GLY A 246 -6.31 2.99 -23.35
CA GLY A 246 -7.75 3.24 -23.31
C GLY A 246 -8.62 2.07 -23.78
N ARG A 247 -8.04 1.10 -24.50
CA ARG A 247 -8.69 -0.17 -24.88
C ARG A 247 -8.42 -1.33 -23.92
N GLY A 248 -7.69 -1.09 -22.83
CA GLY A 248 -7.42 -2.09 -21.79
C GLY A 248 -6.10 -2.83 -21.90
N ASP A 249 -5.19 -2.40 -22.76
CA ASP A 249 -3.86 -2.98 -22.84
C ASP A 249 -3.00 -2.50 -21.67
N LEU A 250 -2.78 -3.39 -20.69
CA LEU A 250 -2.01 -3.07 -19.47
C LEU A 250 -0.54 -2.77 -19.75
N GLU A 251 0.08 -3.45 -20.72
CA GLU A 251 1.47 -3.19 -21.10
C GLU A 251 1.60 -1.81 -21.75
N ALA A 252 0.62 -1.46 -22.60
CA ALA A 252 0.54 -0.11 -23.14
C ALA A 252 0.31 0.95 -22.06
N CYS A 253 -0.55 0.67 -21.07
CA CYS A 253 -0.76 1.58 -19.95
C CYS A 253 0.53 1.81 -19.16
N GLU A 254 1.35 0.78 -18.93
CA GLU A 254 2.65 0.93 -18.24
C GLU A 254 3.59 1.86 -19.01
N ILE A 255 3.74 1.66 -20.32
CA ILE A 255 4.64 2.48 -21.14
C ILE A 255 4.12 3.91 -21.21
N PHE A 256 2.82 4.08 -21.44
CA PHE A 256 2.20 5.40 -21.51
C PHE A 256 2.33 6.17 -20.18
N ALA A 257 2.12 5.52 -19.05
CA ALA A 257 2.28 6.13 -17.73
C ALA A 257 3.74 6.54 -17.45
N ALA A 258 4.71 5.70 -17.84
CA ALA A 258 6.13 6.06 -17.74
C ALA A 258 6.45 7.30 -18.62
N TRP A 259 5.92 7.36 -19.84
CA TRP A 259 6.13 8.50 -20.73
C TRP A 259 5.46 9.77 -20.23
N LEU A 260 4.28 9.67 -19.60
CA LEU A 260 3.65 10.77 -18.89
C LEU A 260 4.53 11.28 -17.74
N ARG A 261 5.11 10.39 -16.93
CA ARG A 261 6.02 10.78 -15.85
C ARG A 261 7.26 11.51 -16.39
N ASP A 262 7.87 10.95 -17.44
CA ASP A 262 9.17 11.40 -17.94
C ASP A 262 9.08 12.54 -18.97
N GLY A 263 7.88 12.86 -19.45
CA GLY A 263 7.68 13.83 -20.55
C GLY A 263 8.18 13.31 -21.90
N THR A 264 8.16 12.00 -22.11
CA THR A 264 8.55 11.41 -23.40
C THR A 264 7.42 11.64 -24.41
N GLY A 265 7.71 12.21 -25.58
CA GLY A 265 6.71 12.49 -26.62
C GLY A 265 5.68 13.56 -26.26
N GLY A 266 5.98 14.47 -25.33
CA GLY A 266 5.09 15.58 -24.92
C GLY A 266 5.36 16.07 -23.50
N GLU A 267 4.58 17.04 -23.02
CA GLU A 267 4.74 17.56 -21.65
C GLU A 267 4.57 16.44 -20.58
N ALA A 268 5.36 16.54 -19.50
CA ALA A 268 5.25 15.62 -18.38
C ALA A 268 3.95 15.88 -17.61
N ASP A 269 3.24 14.81 -17.27
CA ASP A 269 2.02 14.82 -16.45
C ASP A 269 2.15 13.71 -15.38
N PRO A 270 2.94 13.95 -14.32
CA PRO A 270 3.15 12.98 -13.25
C PRO A 270 1.87 12.71 -12.45
N VAL A 271 0.92 13.65 -12.42
CA VAL A 271 -0.38 13.46 -11.75
C VAL A 271 -1.18 12.37 -12.47
N ARG A 272 -1.28 12.47 -13.81
CA ARG A 272 -1.96 11.45 -14.63
C ARG A 272 -1.21 10.13 -14.63
N ALA A 273 0.11 10.14 -14.74
CA ALA A 273 0.93 8.94 -14.64
C ALA A 273 0.67 8.19 -13.32
N ARG A 274 0.61 8.90 -12.18
CA ARG A 274 0.33 8.30 -10.87
C ARG A 274 -1.03 7.63 -10.83
N ARG A 275 -2.06 8.24 -11.43
CA ARG A 275 -3.40 7.65 -11.50
C ARG A 275 -3.41 6.36 -12.33
N ILE A 276 -2.73 6.36 -13.48
CA ILE A 276 -2.63 5.17 -14.34
C ILE A 276 -1.84 4.06 -13.64
N PHE A 277 -0.69 4.37 -13.02
CA PHE A 277 0.05 3.37 -12.23
C PHE A 277 -0.73 2.87 -11.02
N SER A 278 -1.59 3.69 -10.42
CA SER A 278 -2.52 3.21 -9.39
C SER A 278 -3.49 2.16 -9.94
N VAL A 279 -4.02 2.35 -11.15
CA VAL A 279 -4.88 1.36 -11.81
C VAL A 279 -4.10 0.10 -12.17
N ILE A 280 -2.93 0.24 -12.79
CA ILE A 280 -2.09 -0.92 -13.17
C ILE A 280 -1.69 -1.73 -11.93
N CYS A 281 -1.38 -1.05 -10.84
CA CYS A 281 -1.10 -1.69 -9.56
C CYS A 281 -2.33 -2.44 -9.05
N THR A 282 -3.53 -1.82 -9.04
CA THR A 282 -4.76 -2.53 -8.61
C THR A 282 -5.10 -3.75 -9.47
N GLU A 283 -4.67 -3.79 -10.73
CA GLU A 283 -4.81 -4.96 -11.62
C GLU A 283 -3.79 -6.07 -11.34
N GLY A 284 -2.91 -5.90 -10.34
CA GLY A 284 -1.95 -6.92 -9.92
C GLY A 284 -0.56 -6.82 -10.56
N SER A 285 -0.26 -5.78 -11.33
CA SER A 285 1.09 -5.60 -11.89
C SER A 285 2.08 -5.15 -10.82
N VAL A 286 2.99 -6.05 -10.45
CA VAL A 286 4.09 -5.79 -9.52
C VAL A 286 4.95 -4.60 -9.98
N LYS A 287 5.21 -4.51 -11.29
CA LYS A 287 5.96 -3.38 -11.87
C LYS A 287 5.19 -2.07 -11.73
N GLY A 288 3.89 -2.06 -12.02
CA GLY A 288 3.06 -0.86 -11.84
C GLY A 288 3.04 -0.37 -10.39
N CYS A 289 3.00 -1.29 -9.43
CA CYS A 289 3.11 -0.94 -8.02
C CYS A 289 4.47 -0.39 -7.62
N TYR A 290 5.55 -0.92 -8.19
CA TYR A 290 6.90 -0.45 -7.94
C TYR A 290 7.11 0.97 -8.48
N GLU A 291 6.63 1.26 -9.70
CA GLU A 291 6.68 2.61 -10.27
C GLU A 291 5.79 3.57 -9.47
N LEU A 292 4.61 3.14 -9.04
CA LEU A 292 3.75 3.93 -8.14
C LEU A 292 4.44 4.24 -6.81
N ALA A 293 5.18 3.29 -6.24
CA ALA A 293 5.93 3.46 -5.00
C ALA A 293 6.95 4.59 -5.12
N TRP A 294 7.72 4.61 -6.20
CA TRP A 294 8.68 5.66 -6.49
C TRP A 294 8.03 7.03 -6.66
N MET A 295 6.93 7.11 -7.42
CA MET A 295 6.21 8.37 -7.58
C MET A 295 5.67 8.92 -6.27
N MET A 296 5.21 8.05 -5.37
CA MET A 296 4.74 8.45 -4.03
C MET A 296 5.88 8.82 -3.11
N TYR A 297 7.03 8.16 -3.23
CA TYR A 297 8.22 8.52 -2.49
C TYR A 297 8.69 9.92 -2.87
N ASP A 298 8.87 10.19 -4.17
CA ASP A 298 9.33 11.49 -4.66
C ASP A 298 8.37 12.62 -4.28
N ALA A 299 7.06 12.41 -4.48
CA ALA A 299 6.04 13.37 -4.06
C ALA A 299 6.04 13.58 -2.53
N GLY A 300 6.31 12.53 -1.77
CA GLY A 300 6.37 12.54 -0.32
C GLY A 300 7.54 13.33 0.28
N GLN A 301 8.60 13.60 -0.51
CA GLN A 301 9.79 14.33 -0.06
C GLN A 301 9.61 15.85 -0.13
N GLU A 302 8.53 16.33 -0.75
CA GLU A 302 8.21 17.75 -0.82
C GLU A 302 7.80 18.29 0.56
N ALA A 303 8.15 19.53 0.87
CA ALA A 303 7.93 20.11 2.20
C ALA A 303 6.45 20.19 2.63
N GLU A 304 5.54 20.21 1.66
CA GLU A 304 4.09 20.29 1.87
C GLU A 304 3.38 18.94 1.69
N ALA A 305 4.14 17.86 1.46
CA ALA A 305 3.58 16.55 1.20
C ALA A 305 2.84 15.99 2.42
N SER A 306 1.73 15.30 2.15
CA SER A 306 1.04 14.56 3.20
C SER A 306 1.95 13.45 3.74
N PRO A 307 2.03 13.25 5.07
CA PRO A 307 2.74 12.10 5.65
C PRO A 307 2.25 10.74 5.13
N LEU A 308 1.06 10.72 4.54
CA LEU A 308 0.45 9.57 3.90
C LEU A 308 1.21 9.10 2.65
N GLU A 309 1.78 10.01 1.87
CA GLU A 309 2.49 9.67 0.61
C GLU A 309 3.69 8.76 0.89
N LEU A 310 4.54 9.15 1.84
CA LEU A 310 5.69 8.35 2.27
C LEU A 310 5.27 7.04 2.93
N SER A 311 4.15 7.05 3.67
CA SER A 311 3.60 5.83 4.29
C SER A 311 3.17 4.81 3.22
N ARG A 312 2.51 5.29 2.16
CA ARG A 312 2.06 4.46 1.05
C ARG A 312 3.23 4.01 0.16
N ALA A 313 4.24 4.85 -0.04
CA ALA A 313 5.47 4.45 -0.72
C ALA A 313 6.17 3.30 0.02
N ARG A 314 6.36 3.41 1.34
CA ARG A 314 6.93 2.36 2.18
C ARG A 314 6.15 1.05 2.10
N PHE A 315 4.83 1.14 2.10
CA PHE A 315 3.95 -0.01 1.89
C PHE A 315 4.23 -0.68 0.54
N LEU A 316 4.15 0.06 -0.56
CA LEU A 316 4.30 -0.49 -1.92
C LEU A 316 5.69 -1.09 -2.15
N PHE A 317 6.76 -0.48 -1.63
CA PHE A 317 8.10 -1.08 -1.68
C PHE A 317 8.18 -2.40 -0.91
N SER A 318 7.50 -2.50 0.24
CA SER A 318 7.47 -3.73 1.03
C SER A 318 6.70 -4.85 0.30
N GLU A 319 5.55 -4.52 -0.31
CA GLU A 319 4.77 -5.49 -1.08
C GLU A 319 5.47 -5.94 -2.37
N THR A 320 6.11 -5.02 -3.08
CA THR A 320 6.87 -5.36 -4.30
C THR A 320 8.13 -6.16 -3.98
N CYS A 321 8.75 -5.92 -2.81
CA CYS A 321 9.81 -6.79 -2.27
C CYS A 321 9.29 -8.21 -2.01
N LYS A 322 8.15 -8.36 -1.31
CA LYS A 322 7.50 -9.67 -1.09
C LYS A 322 7.17 -10.38 -2.41
N ALA A 323 6.86 -9.62 -3.46
CA ALA A 323 6.61 -10.12 -4.81
C ALA A 323 7.89 -10.41 -5.63
N GLY A 324 9.09 -10.23 -5.07
CA GLY A 324 10.36 -10.62 -5.69
C GLY A 324 11.13 -9.50 -6.39
N VAL A 325 10.69 -8.24 -6.32
CA VAL A 325 11.47 -7.10 -6.81
C VAL A 325 12.59 -6.81 -5.81
N ILE A 326 13.78 -7.36 -6.05
CA ILE A 326 14.91 -7.33 -5.12
C ILE A 326 15.35 -5.89 -4.82
N GLU A 327 15.28 -4.98 -5.80
CA GLU A 327 15.56 -3.55 -5.62
C GLU A 327 14.58 -2.87 -4.65
N ALA A 328 13.32 -3.30 -4.65
CA ALA A 328 12.32 -2.79 -3.71
C ALA A 328 12.65 -3.18 -2.27
N CYS A 329 13.28 -4.33 -2.04
CA CYS A 329 13.71 -4.74 -0.70
C CYS A 329 14.76 -3.78 -0.13
N LEU A 330 15.71 -3.33 -0.93
CA LEU A 330 16.70 -2.33 -0.50
C LEU A 330 16.01 -1.02 -0.08
N GLN A 331 15.10 -0.51 -0.91
CA GLN A 331 14.38 0.72 -0.61
C GLN A 331 13.47 0.58 0.61
N ALA A 332 12.73 -0.52 0.70
CA ALA A 332 11.90 -0.83 1.86
C ALA A 332 12.73 -0.91 3.15
N GLY A 333 13.99 -1.37 3.07
CA GLY A 333 14.93 -1.39 4.18
C GLY A 333 15.38 0.01 4.60
N ASP A 334 15.76 0.86 3.64
CA ASP A 334 16.16 2.25 3.91
C ASP A 334 15.04 3.05 4.58
N LEU A 335 13.81 2.95 4.07
CA LEU A 335 12.64 3.61 4.65
C LEU A 335 12.37 3.17 6.10
N ARG A 336 12.60 1.88 6.41
CA ARG A 336 12.46 1.35 7.77
C ARG A 336 13.55 1.85 8.70
N ARG A 337 14.81 1.81 8.25
CA ARG A 337 15.96 2.28 9.03
C ARG A 337 15.81 3.76 9.39
N GLU A 338 15.33 4.56 8.46
CA GLU A 338 15.23 6.02 8.62
C GLU A 338 13.89 6.46 9.25
N GLY A 339 12.92 5.56 9.38
CA GLY A 339 11.58 5.91 9.87
C GLY A 339 10.82 6.81 8.90
N ILE A 340 11.10 6.69 7.61
CA ILE A 340 10.36 7.39 6.56
C ILE A 340 9.05 6.64 6.33
N GLY A 341 7.93 7.36 6.29
CA GLY A 341 6.61 6.76 6.09
C GLY A 341 6.15 5.80 7.21
N GLY A 342 6.73 5.89 8.40
CA GLY A 342 6.35 5.04 9.53
C GLY A 342 7.36 5.10 10.68
N ARG A 343 7.26 4.19 11.63
CA ARG A 343 8.25 4.12 12.72
C ARG A 343 9.59 3.55 12.23
N VAL A 344 10.66 3.93 12.90
CA VAL A 344 11.99 3.31 12.74
C VAL A 344 11.89 1.83 13.11
N ASP A 345 12.44 0.98 12.26
CA ASP A 345 12.57 -0.47 12.46
C ASP A 345 13.90 -0.99 11.91
N GLU A 346 14.92 -0.96 12.76
CA GLU A 346 16.26 -1.44 12.39
C GLU A 346 16.29 -2.94 12.15
N ALA A 347 15.54 -3.73 12.94
CA ALA A 347 15.50 -5.18 12.79
C ALA A 347 14.86 -5.57 11.45
N GLY A 348 13.73 -4.96 11.09
CA GLY A 348 13.09 -5.16 9.79
C GLY A 348 13.94 -4.67 8.62
N ALA A 349 14.63 -3.54 8.77
CA ALA A 349 15.58 -3.07 7.76
C ALA A 349 16.70 -4.09 7.50
N GLY A 350 17.31 -4.62 8.56
CA GLY A 350 18.36 -5.65 8.46
C GLY A 350 17.88 -6.92 7.73
N ARG A 351 16.65 -7.37 7.98
CA ARG A 351 16.06 -8.52 7.26
C ARG A 351 15.87 -8.22 5.78
N LEU A 352 15.36 -7.05 5.41
CA LEU A 352 15.17 -6.67 4.01
C LEU A 352 16.49 -6.53 3.26
N TYR A 353 17.53 -5.99 3.91
CA TYR A 353 18.87 -5.97 3.32
C TYR A 353 19.44 -7.38 3.13
N ALA A 354 19.16 -8.31 4.05
CA ALA A 354 19.56 -9.70 3.87
C ALA A 354 18.86 -10.34 2.65
N VAL A 355 17.54 -10.14 2.50
CA VAL A 355 16.80 -10.59 1.31
C VAL A 355 17.37 -9.97 0.03
N ALA A 356 17.63 -8.66 0.02
CA ALA A 356 18.22 -7.98 -1.12
C ALA A 356 19.64 -8.50 -1.45
N CYS A 357 20.44 -8.80 -0.42
CA CYS A 357 21.77 -9.38 -0.58
C CYS A 357 21.71 -10.80 -1.15
N ASP A 358 20.83 -11.65 -0.63
CA ASP A 358 20.61 -13.01 -1.12
C ASP A 358 20.10 -13.01 -2.57
N GLY A 359 19.36 -11.95 -2.95
CA GLY A 359 18.95 -11.66 -4.32
C GLY A 359 20.05 -11.11 -5.23
N GLY A 360 21.27 -10.90 -4.73
CA GLY A 360 22.45 -10.49 -5.50
C GLY A 360 22.72 -8.99 -5.56
N LEU A 361 22.02 -8.14 -4.80
CA LEU A 361 22.32 -6.71 -4.72
C LEU A 361 23.51 -6.45 -3.79
N GLU A 362 24.69 -6.24 -4.38
CA GLU A 362 25.93 -5.98 -3.63
C GLU A 362 25.83 -4.85 -2.59
N PRO A 363 25.19 -3.69 -2.85
CA PRO A 363 25.06 -2.64 -1.86
C PRO A 363 24.34 -3.13 -0.58
N ALA A 364 23.30 -3.95 -0.75
CA ALA A 364 22.51 -4.48 0.36
C ALA A 364 23.32 -5.44 1.24
N CYS A 365 24.26 -6.20 0.69
CA CYS A 365 25.11 -7.10 1.48
C CYS A 365 25.95 -6.37 2.52
N THR A 366 26.46 -5.18 2.18
CA THR A 366 27.23 -4.37 3.13
C THR A 366 26.38 -3.81 4.26
N LEU A 367 25.14 -3.40 3.95
CA LEU A 367 24.16 -2.94 4.93
C LEU A 367 23.67 -4.08 5.82
N ALA A 368 23.38 -5.25 5.24
CA ALA A 368 23.01 -6.45 5.98
C ALA A 368 24.11 -6.85 6.96
N ALA A 369 25.38 -6.85 6.51
CA ALA A 369 26.52 -7.18 7.34
C ALA A 369 26.72 -6.18 8.49
N SER A 370 26.57 -4.88 8.25
CA SER A 370 26.74 -3.87 9.31
C SER A 370 25.65 -3.95 10.39
N MET A 371 24.45 -4.39 10.02
CA MET A 371 23.32 -4.54 10.95
C MET A 371 23.27 -5.91 11.64
N ALA A 372 23.89 -6.94 11.05
CA ALA A 372 24.03 -8.27 11.66
C ALA A 372 25.14 -8.32 12.73
N LEU A 373 26.00 -7.31 12.79
CA LEU A 373 27.01 -7.21 13.84
C LEU A 373 26.32 -6.79 15.15
N PRO A 374 26.47 -7.56 16.25
CA PRO A 374 25.94 -7.12 17.53
C PRO A 374 26.63 -5.81 17.88
N LEU A 375 25.84 -4.76 18.17
CA LEU A 375 26.32 -3.53 18.77
C LEU A 375 27.02 -3.87 20.09
N LYS A 376 28.33 -4.08 20.03
CA LYS A 376 29.19 -4.18 21.20
C LYS A 376 30.41 -3.33 20.96
N GLU A 377 30.21 -2.01 20.94
CA GLU A 377 31.27 -1.04 21.09
C GLU A 377 30.74 0.32 21.59
N THR A 378 30.07 0.30 22.75
CA THR A 378 29.93 1.50 23.58
C THR A 378 30.19 1.14 25.04
N ALA A 379 31.46 0.97 25.39
CA ALA A 379 32.05 1.37 26.68
C ALA A 379 33.49 0.85 26.80
N THR A 380 34.47 1.69 26.52
CA THR A 380 35.75 1.66 27.24
C THR A 380 35.85 2.94 28.06
N PRO A 381 35.61 2.92 29.37
CA PRO A 381 36.13 3.93 30.26
C PRO A 381 37.53 3.48 30.70
N GLU A 382 38.56 3.81 29.92
CA GLU A 382 39.94 3.58 30.36
C GLU A 382 40.88 4.67 29.85
N GLU A 383 40.58 5.92 30.21
CA GLU A 383 41.61 6.96 30.41
C GLU A 383 41.21 7.81 31.61
N ALA A 384 41.34 7.23 32.80
CA ALA A 384 41.41 7.98 34.04
C ALA A 384 42.33 7.22 34.99
N ASP A 385 43.64 7.41 34.81
CA ASP A 385 44.61 7.39 35.90
C ASP A 385 45.86 8.13 35.43
N ASN A 386 46.11 9.31 36.01
CA ASN A 386 47.16 9.49 37.02
C ASN A 386 47.64 10.95 37.09
N GLU A 387 47.09 11.72 38.03
CA GLU A 387 47.88 12.75 38.72
C GLU A 387 47.68 12.62 40.24
N ALA A 388 48.69 12.00 40.83
CA ALA A 388 49.05 11.90 42.23
C ALA A 388 48.48 12.97 43.19
N ALA A 389 47.89 12.52 44.29
CA ALA A 389 48.27 12.91 45.66
C ALA A 389 47.64 11.96 46.69
N ALA A 390 48.47 11.21 47.40
CA ALA A 390 48.08 10.39 48.54
C ALA A 390 47.61 11.24 49.74
N PRO A 391 46.88 10.62 50.68
CA PRO A 391 47.42 10.61 52.04
C PRO A 391 47.44 9.21 52.66
N SER A 392 48.49 8.96 53.43
CA SER A 392 48.73 7.77 54.24
C SER A 392 47.80 7.72 55.45
N GLU A 393 47.53 6.48 55.87
CA GLU A 393 46.83 6.06 57.08
C GLU A 393 47.57 6.54 58.35
N ASP A 394 46.87 7.30 59.20
CA ASP A 394 46.97 7.31 60.66
C ASP A 394 46.15 8.50 61.18
N ASP A 395 44.94 8.23 61.70
CA ASP A 395 44.38 8.91 62.89
C ASP A 395 42.98 8.38 63.22
N LEU A 396 42.98 7.41 64.14
CA LEU A 396 42.18 7.37 65.37
C LEU A 396 40.71 7.85 65.37
N ALA A 397 39.87 6.84 65.67
CA ALA A 397 38.89 6.82 66.77
C ALA A 397 37.42 7.24 66.54
N ALA A 398 36.57 6.30 67.00
CA ALA A 398 35.32 6.46 67.74
C ALA A 398 34.10 7.08 67.04
N ASP A 399 33.05 6.27 66.85
CA ASP A 399 31.78 6.27 67.62
C ASP A 399 30.79 5.37 66.85
N GLU A 400 30.45 4.18 67.36
CA GLU A 400 29.18 3.88 68.04
C GLU A 400 27.93 4.10 67.15
N ALA A 401 27.31 3.00 66.69
CA ALA A 401 26.00 2.49 67.17
C ALA A 401 24.88 2.93 66.18
N GLU A 402 23.84 2.19 65.79
CA GLU A 402 23.16 0.93 66.15
C GLU A 402 22.63 0.35 64.78
N ALA A 403 22.56 -0.95 64.50
CA ALA A 403 21.51 -1.90 64.89
C ALA A 403 20.10 -1.25 64.89
N THR A 404 19.06 -1.66 64.17
CA THR A 404 18.41 -2.98 64.14
C THR A 404 17.21 -2.91 63.17
N GLU A 405 16.93 -4.04 62.50
CA GLU A 405 15.59 -4.67 62.35
C GLU A 405 14.48 -3.91 61.59
N SER A 406 14.02 -4.40 60.43
CA SER A 406 12.91 -5.38 60.25
C SER A 406 11.64 -4.91 60.97
N ASP A 407 10.46 -4.74 60.36
CA ASP A 407 9.73 -5.70 59.52
C ASP A 407 8.36 -5.05 59.10
N PRO A 408 7.34 -5.75 58.52
CA PRO A 408 6.52 -5.23 57.42
C PRO A 408 5.02 -4.96 57.72
N VAL A 409 4.31 -4.45 56.70
CA VAL A 409 2.89 -4.68 56.29
C VAL A 409 1.77 -4.67 57.36
N SER A 410 0.85 -3.70 57.24
CA SER A 410 -0.62 -3.89 57.04
C SER A 410 -1.43 -2.69 57.55
N GLY A 411 -2.30 -2.18 56.68
CA GLY A 411 -3.37 -1.21 56.98
C GLY A 411 -4.18 -0.92 55.74
#